data_AF-A0A512JFY9-F1
#
_entry.id   AF-A0A512JFY9-F1
#
_cell.length_a   1.000
_cell.length_b   1.000
_cell.length_c   1.000
_cell.angle_alpha   90.00
_cell.angle_beta   90.00
_cell.angle_gamma   90.00
#
_symmetry.space_group_name_H-M   'P 1'
#
loop_
_entity.id
_entity.type
_entity.pdbx_description
1 polymer ?
#
loop_
_entity_poly.entity_id
_entity_poly.type
_entity_poly.pdbx_seq_one_letter_code
_entity_poly.pdbx_strand_id
1 'polypeptide(L)' 'MKRPKAAEGHVPAGAIKWLLSEKPRATGLAVPGMPAGSPGMDIVGMQPDTNDVVPFGPEGRRTFARYRANVA' A
#
# COMPACT_ATOMS: atom_id res chain seq x y z
N MET A 1 -0.45 -24.22 10.17
CA MET A 1 0.28 -23.71 8.99
C MET A 1 -0.15 -22.26 8.74
N LYS A 2 0.76 -21.28 8.71
CA LYS A 2 0.40 -19.87 8.41
C LYS A 2 0.14 -19.73 6.91
N ARG A 3 -0.96 -19.10 6.52
CA ARG A 3 -1.20 -18.76 5.11
C ARG A 3 -0.33 -17.56 4.72
N PRO A 4 0.29 -17.56 3.52
CA PRO A 4 1.06 -16.42 3.05
C PRO A 4 0.16 -15.19 2.88
N LYS A 5 0.76 -14.00 3.03
CA LYS A 5 0.11 -12.71 2.77
C LYS A 5 0.69 -12.11 1.48
N ALA A 6 -0.14 -11.45 0.68
CA ALA A 6 0.27 -10.79 -0.55
C ALA A 6 0.40 -9.26 -0.36
N ALA A 7 1.27 -8.62 -1.14
CA ALA A 7 1.39 -7.17 -1.26
C ALA A 7 1.52 -6.81 -2.75
N GLU A 8 0.63 -5.95 -3.24
CA GLU A 8 0.56 -5.56 -4.65
C GLU A 8 0.66 -4.03 -4.80
N GLY A 9 1.54 -3.57 -5.69
CA GLY A 9 1.87 -2.15 -5.87
C GLY A 9 2.88 -1.61 -4.86
N HIS A 10 3.01 -0.28 -4.77
CA HIS A 10 3.92 0.40 -3.85
C HIS A 10 3.34 0.46 -2.43
N VAL A 11 3.18 -0.71 -1.80
CA VAL A 11 2.64 -0.82 -0.44
C VAL A 11 3.64 -0.24 0.57
N PRO A 12 3.28 0.79 1.35
CA PRO A 12 4.18 1.38 2.34
C PRO A 12 4.57 0.38 3.43
N ALA A 13 5.82 0.46 3.89
CA ALA A 13 6.34 -0.45 4.92
C ALA A 13 5.52 -0.41 6.23
N GLY A 14 4.94 0.75 6.59
CA GLY A 14 4.05 0.88 7.74
C GLY A 14 2.78 0.00 7.62
N ALA A 15 2.20 -0.08 6.42
CA ALA A 15 1.04 -0.93 6.17
C ALA A 15 1.38 -2.43 6.22
N ILE A 16 2.57 -2.81 5.72
CA ILE A 16 3.07 -4.19 5.83
C ILE A 16 3.26 -4.58 7.31
N LYS A 17 3.87 -3.70 8.11
CA LYS A 17 4.04 -3.92 9.56
C LYS A 17 2.68 -4.13 10.25
N TRP A 18 1.70 -3.29 9.93
CA TRP A 18 0.33 -3.44 10.43
C TRP A 18 -0.30 -4.79 10.04
N LEU A 19 -0.17 -5.22 8.78
CA LEU A 19 -0.70 -6.51 8.31
C LEU A 19 -0.10 -7.70 9.08
N LEU A 20 1.18 -7.60 9.44
CA LEU A 20 1.91 -8.64 10.18
C LEU A 20 1.64 -8.61 11.69
N SER A 21 1.43 -7.43 12.29
CA SER A 21 1.15 -7.27 13.72
C SER A 21 -0.31 -7.60 14.04
N GLU A 22 -1.24 -6.92 13.38
CA GLU A 22 -2.67 -7.00 13.68
C GLU A 22 -3.31 -8.25 13.10
N LYS A 23 -2.67 -8.85 12.07
CA LYS A 23 -3.15 -10.07 11.38
C LYS A 23 -4.65 -10.01 11.07
N PRO A 24 -5.14 -8.94 10.41
CA PRO A 24 -6.55 -8.85 10.03
C PRO A 24 -6.95 -10.06 9.17
N ARG A 25 -8.26 -10.32 9.04
CA ARG A 25 -8.82 -11.33 8.12
C ARG A 25 -8.73 -10.89 6.65
N ALA A 26 -7.58 -10.35 6.27
CA ALA A 26 -7.18 -10.01 4.91
C ALA A 26 -6.15 -11.03 4.41
N THR A 27 -6.20 -11.32 3.12
CA THR A 27 -5.21 -12.15 2.41
C THR A 27 -4.01 -11.32 1.96
N GLY A 28 -4.17 -10.01 1.80
CA GLY A 28 -3.08 -9.11 1.41
C GLY A 28 -3.46 -7.63 1.43
N LEU A 29 -2.52 -6.81 0.98
CA LEU A 29 -2.69 -5.37 0.75
C LEU A 29 -2.46 -5.04 -0.71
N ALA A 30 -3.25 -4.14 -1.25
CA ALA A 30 -3.06 -3.57 -2.58
C ALA A 30 -3.00 -2.05 -2.49
N VAL A 31 -2.13 -1.45 -3.29
CA VAL A 31 -2.16 -0.02 -3.61
C VAL A 31 -2.56 0.11 -5.08
N PRO A 32 -3.85 0.32 -5.39
CA PRO A 32 -4.30 0.48 -6.76
C PRO A 32 -3.79 1.79 -7.34
N GLY A 33 -3.16 1.73 -8.52
CA GLY A 33 -2.61 2.87 -9.24
C GLY A 33 -1.11 2.73 -9.52
N MET A 34 -0.59 3.65 -10.35
CA MET A 34 0.83 3.91 -10.51
C MET A 34 1.08 5.33 -9.95
N PRO A 35 1.76 5.51 -8.81
CA PRO A 35 2.17 6.85 -8.42
C PRO A 35 3.11 7.41 -9.49
N ALA A 36 2.78 8.60 -10.00
CA ALA A 36 3.73 9.39 -10.76
C ALA A 36 4.88 9.80 -9.82
N GLY A 37 6.12 9.74 -10.32
CA GLY A 37 7.33 9.97 -9.50
C GLY A 37 7.97 8.69 -8.97
N SER A 38 8.21 7.70 -9.84
CA SER A 38 9.11 6.57 -9.51
C SER A 38 10.53 7.11 -9.23
N PRO A 39 11.33 6.47 -8.36
CA PRO A 39 12.69 6.92 -8.06
C PRO A 39 13.51 7.14 -9.34
N GLY A 40 13.96 8.38 -9.60
CA GLY A 40 14.65 8.76 -10.84
C GLY A 40 13.77 9.47 -11.89
N MET A 41 12.47 9.67 -11.62
CA MET A 41 11.57 10.59 -12.32
C MET A 41 11.03 11.69 -11.39
N ASP A 42 11.80 12.08 -10.37
CA ASP A 42 11.44 13.18 -9.48
C ASP A 42 11.44 14.50 -10.26
N ILE A 43 10.24 14.93 -10.65
CA ILE A 43 10.04 16.25 -11.25
C ILE A 43 9.97 17.26 -10.12
N VAL A 44 10.98 18.13 -10.04
CA VAL A 44 10.99 19.29 -9.12
C VAL A 44 9.68 20.07 -9.27
N GLY A 45 8.89 20.12 -8.19
CA GLY A 45 7.60 20.83 -8.15
C GLY A 45 6.36 19.95 -8.35
N MET A 46 6.50 18.64 -8.61
CA MET A 46 5.37 17.72 -8.64
C MET A 46 4.97 17.33 -7.22
N GLN A 47 3.67 17.45 -6.89
CA GLN A 47 3.17 17.03 -5.59
C GLN A 47 3.21 15.49 -5.50
N PRO A 48 3.70 14.92 -4.38
CA PRO A 48 3.69 13.48 -4.20
C PRO A 48 2.26 12.94 -4.25
N ASP A 49 2.06 11.87 -5.02
CA ASP A 49 0.76 11.21 -5.11
C ASP A 49 0.30 10.68 -3.75
N THR A 50 -1.00 10.77 -3.51
CA THR A 50 -1.62 10.13 -2.35
C THR A 50 -2.26 8.83 -2.78
N ASN A 51 -1.81 7.73 -2.19
CA ASN A 51 -2.25 6.39 -2.51
C ASN A 51 -3.12 5.80 -1.40
N ASP A 52 -4.25 5.21 -1.81
CA ASP A 52 -5.07 4.39 -0.92
C ASP A 52 -4.42 3.01 -0.74
N VAL A 53 -4.28 2.55 0.50
CA VAL A 53 -3.94 1.15 0.81
C VAL A 53 -5.23 0.42 1.13
N VAL A 54 -5.46 -0.68 0.40
CA VAL A 54 -6.67 -1.47 0.46
C VAL A 54 -6.34 -2.92 0.84
N PRO A 55 -6.66 -3.38 2.06
CA PRO A 55 -6.67 -4.79 2.37
C PRO A 55 -7.72 -5.51 1.52
N PHE A 56 -7.39 -6.71 1.06
CA PHE A 56 -8.32 -7.59 0.36
C PHE A 56 -8.36 -8.97 1.01
N GLY A 57 -9.53 -9.59 1.01
CA GLY A 57 -9.74 -10.91 1.61
C GLY A 57 -11.22 -11.27 1.73
N PRO A 58 -11.56 -12.27 2.55
CA PRO A 58 -12.95 -12.71 2.73
C PRO A 58 -13.87 -11.62 3.32
N GLU A 59 -13.32 -10.60 4.00
CA GLU A 59 -14.10 -9.46 4.50
C GLU A 59 -14.29 -8.35 3.45
N GLY A 60 -13.88 -8.59 2.19
CA GLY A 60 -14.01 -7.65 1.09
C GLY A 60 -12.82 -6.71 0.95
N ARG A 61 -13.04 -5.59 0.25
CA ARG A 61 -12.06 -4.54 -0.03
C ARG A 61 -12.57 -3.23 0.53
N ARG A 62 -11.81 -2.61 1.44
CA ARG A 62 -12.11 -1.29 1.98
C ARG A 62 -10.83 -0.51 2.17
N THR A 63 -10.86 0.80 1.96
CA THR A 63 -9.70 1.66 2.24
C THR A 63 -9.32 1.53 3.71
N PHE A 64 -8.07 1.16 3.95
CA PHE A 64 -7.51 1.07 5.30
C PHE A 64 -6.86 2.40 5.70
N ALA A 65 -6.07 2.98 4.80
CA ALA A 65 -5.33 4.21 5.04
C ALA A 65 -4.90 4.87 3.73
N ARG A 66 -4.61 6.17 3.79
CA ARG A 66 -3.98 6.94 2.73
C ARG A 66 -2.54 7.26 3.08
N TYR A 67 -1.64 7.06 2.13
CA TYR A 67 -0.24 7.38 2.27
C TYR A 67 0.17 8.34 1.16
N ARG A 68 0.89 9.39 1.51
CA ARG A 68 1.63 10.17 0.52
C ARG A 68 2.84 9.35 0.08
N ALA A 69 3.02 9.20 -1.22
CA ALA A 69 4.27 8.68 -1.76
C ALA A 69 5.39 9.60 -1.30
N ASN A 70 6.41 9.06 -0.64
CA ASN A 70 7.63 9.83 -0.45
C ASN A 70 8.37 9.77 -1.80
N VAL A 71 8.39 10.89 -2.51
CA VAL A 71 9.43 11.16 -3.50
C VAL A 71 10.75 11.18 -2.75
N ALA A 72 11.63 10.23 -3.07
CA ALA A 72 12.93 10.05 -2.43
C ALA A 72 13.96 10.92 -3.14
#